data_AF-K1SGK8-F1
#
_entry.id   AF-K1SGK8-F1
#
_cell.length_a   1.000
_cell.length_b   1.000
_cell.length_c   1.000
_cell.angle_alpha   90.00
_cell.angle_beta   90.00
_cell.angle_gamma   90.00
#
_symmetry.space_group_name_H-M   'P 1'
#
loop_
_entity.id
_entity.type
_entity.pdbx_description
1 polymer ?
#
loop_
_entity_poly.entity_id
_entity_poly.type
_entity_poly.pdbx_seq_one_letter_code
_entity_poly.pdbx_strand_id
1 'polypeptide(L)'
;MNQFISRNYYNPTSLKNRNYLYSLASSTYTSGDKFKIKYITQINFNNSLCSTDKHITNVTFKLADTKHNVYLDDIKIHERYLESFKHSCYTNLGNKDYRLLMFTAKSFTEMKALAGTDKEALNIVDELEKLNKDKYFGGLYDNEVIQKKLNNSYHDESYNEGYNLGKKETTKEIALNMLKMQIDIKTISEVTNLSFDEIKSIIENKKS
;
A
#
# COMPACT_ATOMS: atom_id res chain seq x y z
N MET A 1 -12.68 19.34 10.45
CA MET A 1 -11.91 18.20 11.00
C MET A 1 -12.17 16.99 10.11
N ASN A 2 -11.13 16.23 9.72
CA ASN A 2 -11.12 15.06 8.81
C ASN A 2 -10.74 15.27 7.33
N GLN A 3 -9.67 16.03 7.04
CA GLN A 3 -8.95 15.92 5.75
C GLN A 3 -7.56 15.26 5.85
N PHE A 4 -7.12 14.85 7.04
CA PHE A 4 -5.79 14.27 7.26
C PHE A 4 -5.75 12.73 7.32
N ILE A 5 -6.88 12.04 7.14
CA ILE A 5 -6.96 10.58 7.44
C ILE A 5 -6.69 9.64 6.24
N SER A 6 -6.80 10.03 4.96
CA SER A 6 -6.81 9.03 3.88
C SER A 6 -5.63 8.98 2.91
N ARG A 7 -4.69 9.93 2.95
CA ARG A 7 -3.66 10.03 1.90
C ARG A 7 -2.61 8.91 1.92
N ASN A 8 -2.40 8.27 3.06
CA ASN A 8 -1.41 7.19 3.21
C ASN A 8 -2.03 5.77 3.24
N TYR A 9 -3.36 5.64 3.15
CA TYR A 9 -4.04 4.33 3.29
C TYR A 9 -4.84 3.90 2.05
N TYR A 10 -5.04 4.78 1.08
CA TYR A 10 -5.61 4.41 -0.20
C TYR A 10 -4.51 3.87 -1.11
N ASN A 11 -4.16 2.60 -0.92
CA ASN A 11 -3.41 1.83 -1.91
C ASN A 11 -4.42 0.88 -2.59
N PRO A 12 -4.68 1.02 -3.91
CA PRO A 12 -5.58 0.13 -4.64
C PRO A 12 -5.28 -1.36 -4.44
N THR A 13 -4.00 -1.73 -4.30
CA THR A 13 -3.58 -3.11 -3.99
C THR A 13 -4.02 -3.55 -2.60
N SER A 14 -3.84 -2.71 -1.57
CA SER A 14 -4.31 -3.02 -0.21
C SER A 14 -5.83 -3.15 -0.15
N LEU A 15 -6.56 -2.35 -0.94
CA LEU A 15 -8.01 -2.46 -1.06
C LEU A 15 -8.44 -3.75 -1.78
N LYS A 16 -7.76 -4.15 -2.85
CA LYS A 16 -7.95 -5.46 -3.51
C LYS A 16 -7.76 -6.59 -2.50
N ASN A 17 -6.67 -6.57 -1.74
CA ASN A 17 -6.33 -7.61 -0.76
C ASN A 17 -7.39 -7.75 0.34
N ARG A 18 -7.97 -6.64 0.82
CA ARG A 18 -9.09 -6.67 1.77
C ARG A 18 -10.39 -7.16 1.14
N ASN A 19 -10.69 -6.77 -0.11
CA ASN A 19 -11.89 -7.28 -0.80
C ASN A 19 -11.82 -8.80 -1.00
N TYR A 20 -10.64 -9.33 -1.31
CA TYR A 20 -10.42 -10.78 -1.37
C TYR A 20 -10.72 -11.44 -0.02
N LEU A 21 -10.19 -10.89 1.09
CA LEU A 21 -10.48 -11.37 2.44
C LEU A 21 -11.97 -11.44 2.73
N TYR A 22 -12.71 -10.37 2.44
CA TYR A 22 -14.15 -10.30 2.69
C TYR A 22 -14.93 -11.27 1.80
N SER A 23 -14.50 -11.45 0.56
CA SER A 23 -15.09 -12.40 -0.37
C SER A 23 -14.88 -13.85 0.11
N LEU A 24 -13.68 -14.16 0.60
CA LEU A 24 -13.38 -15.46 1.20
C LEU A 24 -14.15 -15.68 2.50
N ALA A 25 -14.25 -14.65 3.35
CA ALA A 25 -15.03 -14.74 4.59
C ALA A 25 -16.51 -15.02 4.31
N SER A 26 -17.10 -14.32 3.34
CA SER A 26 -18.51 -14.45 2.98
C SER A 26 -18.82 -15.73 2.21
N SER A 27 -17.96 -16.18 1.29
CA SER A 27 -18.18 -17.40 0.50
C SER A 27 -18.29 -18.67 1.35
N THR A 28 -17.85 -18.60 2.59
CA THR A 28 -17.89 -19.71 3.53
C THR A 28 -19.26 -19.89 4.23
N TYR A 29 -20.24 -19.05 3.93
CA TYR A 29 -21.62 -19.16 4.41
C TYR A 29 -22.56 -19.36 3.21
N THR A 30 -23.25 -20.50 3.16
CA THR A 30 -24.27 -20.76 2.14
C THR A 30 -25.68 -20.68 2.73
N SER A 31 -26.67 -20.47 1.86
CA SER A 31 -28.07 -20.38 2.30
C SER A 31 -28.50 -21.67 3.02
N GLY A 32 -28.92 -21.55 4.28
CA GLY A 32 -29.29 -22.68 5.14
C GLY A 32 -28.23 -23.09 6.16
N ASP A 33 -27.02 -22.54 6.08
CA ASP A 33 -25.98 -22.77 7.09
C ASP A 33 -26.28 -22.02 8.39
N LYS A 34 -25.88 -22.63 9.52
CA LYS A 34 -25.83 -21.92 10.81
C LYS A 34 -24.61 -21.00 10.84
N PHE A 35 -24.79 -19.77 11.31
CA PHE A 35 -23.68 -18.88 11.59
C PHE A 35 -22.75 -19.51 12.65
N LYS A 36 -21.50 -19.77 12.26
CA LYS A 36 -20.42 -20.20 13.13
C LYS A 36 -19.27 -19.23 12.94
N ILE A 37 -18.68 -18.73 14.03
CA ILE A 37 -17.51 -17.86 13.96
C ILE A 37 -16.39 -18.63 13.24
N LYS A 38 -15.84 -18.02 12.19
CA LYS A 38 -14.69 -18.54 11.44
C LYS A 38 -13.54 -17.56 11.58
N TYR A 39 -12.39 -18.08 11.97
CA TYR A 39 -11.16 -17.33 12.15
C TYR A 39 -10.37 -17.32 10.84
N ILE A 40 -10.17 -16.14 10.27
CA ILE A 40 -9.45 -15.95 9.02
C ILE A 40 -8.24 -15.07 9.28
N THR A 41 -7.07 -15.62 8.97
CA THR A 41 -5.80 -14.89 9.03
C THR A 41 -5.26 -14.73 7.61
N GLN A 42 -5.16 -13.48 7.15
CA GLN A 42 -4.50 -13.15 5.89
C GLN A 42 -3.07 -12.67 6.16
N ILE A 43 -2.13 -13.13 5.34
CA ILE A 43 -0.74 -12.68 5.38
C ILE A 43 -0.41 -12.06 4.02
N ASN A 44 -0.16 -10.76 4.00
CA ASN A 44 0.26 -10.02 2.82
C ASN A 44 1.79 -9.85 2.85
N PHE A 45 2.46 -10.28 1.79
CA PHE A 45 3.88 -10.01 1.59
C PHE A 45 4.05 -8.79 0.67
N ASN A 46 4.61 -7.71 1.21
CA ASN A 46 4.82 -6.46 0.51
C ASN A 46 6.31 -6.36 0.14
N ASN A 47 6.64 -6.37 -1.16
CA ASN A 47 8.01 -6.15 -1.64
C ASN A 47 8.36 -4.66 -1.63
N SER A 48 8.29 -4.04 -0.46
CA SER A 48 8.60 -2.63 -0.20
C SER A 48 8.92 -2.42 1.28
N LEU A 49 9.46 -1.25 1.62
CA LEU A 49 9.53 -0.74 2.99
C LEU A 49 8.17 -0.22 3.45
N CYS A 50 7.90 -0.26 4.75
CA CYS A 50 6.69 0.36 5.30
C CYS A 50 6.78 1.89 5.15
N SER A 51 5.68 2.50 4.72
CA SER A 51 5.60 3.95 4.45
C SER A 51 5.74 4.82 5.69
N THR A 52 5.39 4.28 6.86
CA THR A 52 5.41 5.02 8.13
C THR A 52 6.78 4.93 8.82
N ASP A 53 7.42 3.76 8.77
CA ASP A 53 8.75 3.52 9.33
C ASP A 53 9.46 2.38 8.59
N LYS A 54 10.64 2.68 8.05
CA LYS A 54 11.45 1.75 7.24
C LYS A 54 11.99 0.55 8.02
N HIS A 55 12.00 0.62 9.36
CA HIS A 55 12.47 -0.48 10.22
C HIS A 55 11.37 -1.49 10.56
N ILE A 56 10.10 -1.17 10.27
CA ILE A 56 8.98 -2.08 10.52
C ILE A 56 9.04 -3.26 9.56
N THR A 57 9.16 -4.48 10.11
CA THR A 57 9.12 -5.74 9.37
C THR A 57 7.71 -6.34 9.28
N ASN A 58 6.86 -6.01 10.26
CA ASN A 58 5.50 -6.53 10.34
C ASN A 58 4.51 -5.56 10.98
N VAL A 59 3.29 -5.57 10.46
CA VAL A 59 2.12 -4.87 11.03
C VAL A 59 0.97 -5.87 11.14
N THR A 60 0.19 -5.76 12.22
CA THR A 60 -1.00 -6.60 12.41
C THR A 60 -2.24 -5.74 12.58
N PHE A 61 -3.23 -5.97 11.72
CA PHE A 61 -4.54 -5.34 11.80
C PHE A 61 -5.55 -6.29 12.44
N LYS A 62 -6.35 -5.72 13.34
CA LYS A 62 -7.48 -6.38 14.01
C LYS A 62 -8.62 -5.38 14.11
N LEU A 63 -9.85 -5.89 14.20
CA LEU A 63 -11.01 -5.07 14.51
C LEU A 63 -11.07 -4.89 16.02
N ALA A 64 -10.97 -3.65 16.48
CA ALA A 64 -10.91 -3.33 17.89
C ALA A 64 -11.57 -1.98 18.18
N ASP A 65 -12.31 -1.93 19.28
CA ASP A 65 -12.62 -0.69 19.97
C ASP A 65 -11.60 -0.51 21.09
N THR A 66 -10.63 0.36 20.85
CA THR A 66 -9.55 0.64 21.81
C THR A 66 -10.03 1.40 23.03
N LYS A 67 -11.12 2.17 22.93
CA LYS A 67 -11.66 2.96 24.06
C LYS A 67 -12.30 2.05 25.10
N HIS A 68 -12.97 0.98 24.67
CA HIS A 68 -13.66 0.04 25.56
C HIS A 68 -12.96 -1.31 25.69
N ASN A 69 -11.75 -1.46 25.12
CA ASN A 69 -10.94 -2.69 25.19
C ASN A 69 -11.65 -3.93 24.64
N VAL A 70 -12.43 -3.77 23.56
CA VAL A 70 -13.16 -4.87 22.90
C VAL A 70 -12.47 -5.23 21.59
N TYR A 71 -12.31 -6.51 21.34
CA TYR A 71 -11.62 -7.04 20.15
C TYR A 71 -12.49 -8.08 19.45
N LEU A 72 -12.58 -7.99 18.12
CA LEU A 72 -13.06 -9.06 17.27
C LEU A 72 -11.83 -9.73 16.66
N ASP A 73 -11.66 -11.02 16.93
CA ASP A 73 -10.49 -11.82 16.57
C ASP A 73 -10.74 -12.78 15.40
N ASP A 74 -11.97 -12.77 14.87
CA ASP A 74 -12.42 -13.55 13.71
C ASP A 74 -11.66 -13.18 12.42
N ILE A 75 -11.19 -11.94 12.29
CA ILE A 75 -10.39 -11.50 11.15
C ILE A 75 -9.08 -10.85 11.62
N LYS A 76 -7.96 -11.36 11.09
CA LYS A 76 -6.63 -10.79 11.30
C LYS A 76 -5.90 -10.63 9.97
N ILE A 77 -5.24 -9.49 9.79
CA ILE A 77 -4.37 -9.24 8.64
C ILE A 77 -2.97 -8.98 9.16
N HIS A 78 -2.00 -9.74 8.66
CA HIS A 78 -0.59 -9.49 8.84
C HIS A 78 -0.02 -8.90 7.56
N GLU A 79 0.65 -7.77 7.65
CA GLU A 79 1.48 -7.24 6.57
C GLU A 79 2.94 -7.48 6.92
N ARG A 80 3.67 -8.10 5.99
CA ARG A 80 5.11 -8.33 6.08
C ARG A 80 5.82 -7.47 5.04
N TYR A 81 6.73 -6.63 5.46
CA TYR A 81 7.50 -5.74 4.59
C TYR A 81 8.83 -6.41 4.27
N LEU A 82 9.01 -6.89 3.04
CA LEU A 82 10.13 -7.76 2.71
C LEU A 82 11.45 -6.99 2.56
N GLU A 83 11.43 -5.73 2.15
CA GLU A 83 12.66 -4.96 1.96
C GLU A 83 13.37 -4.63 3.26
N SER A 84 12.64 -4.52 4.39
CA SER A 84 13.27 -4.31 5.69
C SER A 84 14.18 -5.47 6.07
N PHE A 85 13.90 -6.68 5.57
CA PHE A 85 14.73 -7.85 5.82
C PHE A 85 16.09 -7.78 5.11
N LYS A 86 16.20 -7.03 3.99
CA LYS A 86 17.48 -6.83 3.26
C LYS A 86 18.49 -6.04 4.08
N HIS A 87 18.03 -5.12 4.94
CA HIS A 87 18.91 -4.32 5.80
C HIS A 87 19.37 -5.08 7.05
N SER A 88 18.56 -6.02 7.53
CA SER A 88 18.90 -6.90 8.67
C SER A 88 19.79 -8.10 8.29
N CYS A 89 20.09 -8.32 7.00
CA CYS A 89 21.06 -9.33 6.55
C CYS A 89 22.46 -9.17 7.15
N TYR A 90 22.80 -7.98 7.65
CA TYR A 90 24.08 -7.69 8.30
C TYR A 90 24.07 -7.95 9.82
N THR A 91 22.91 -8.30 10.40
CA THR A 91 22.73 -8.47 11.85
C THR A 91 21.93 -9.73 12.17
N ASN A 92 22.52 -10.91 11.97
CA ASN A 92 22.08 -12.21 12.55
C ASN A 92 20.55 -12.46 12.59
N LEU A 93 19.87 -12.44 11.44
CA LEU A 93 18.54 -13.03 11.34
C LEU A 93 18.64 -14.56 11.45
N GLY A 94 17.76 -15.19 12.24
CA GLY A 94 17.67 -16.65 12.32
C GLY A 94 17.28 -17.27 10.96
N ASN A 95 17.67 -18.52 10.72
CA ASN A 95 17.51 -19.24 9.43
C ASN A 95 16.12 -19.15 8.77
N LYS A 96 15.05 -18.85 9.51
CA LYS A 96 13.66 -18.76 8.99
C LYS A 96 13.33 -17.42 8.32
N ASP A 97 13.93 -16.31 8.74
CA ASP A 97 13.59 -14.98 8.21
C ASP A 97 14.26 -14.72 6.85
N TYR A 98 15.42 -15.34 6.59
CA TYR A 98 16.09 -15.28 5.29
C TYR A 98 15.23 -15.87 4.16
N ARG A 99 14.44 -16.91 4.44
CA ARG A 99 13.54 -17.53 3.44
C ARG A 99 12.48 -16.55 2.92
N LEU A 100 12.09 -15.54 3.70
CA LEU A 100 11.17 -14.51 3.25
C LEU A 100 11.76 -13.63 2.14
N LEU A 101 13.09 -13.50 2.07
CA LEU A 101 13.76 -12.74 1.01
C LEU A 101 13.56 -13.36 -0.37
N MET A 102 13.31 -14.68 -0.46
CA MET A 102 13.00 -15.34 -1.72
C MET A 102 11.79 -14.71 -2.41
N PHE A 103 10.80 -14.23 -1.65
CA PHE A 103 9.62 -13.55 -2.18
C PHE A 103 9.90 -12.13 -2.71
N THR A 104 11.15 -11.64 -2.60
CA THR A 104 11.59 -10.41 -3.28
C THR A 104 12.13 -10.67 -4.69
N ALA A 105 12.35 -11.93 -5.05
CA ALA A 105 12.86 -12.34 -6.36
C ALA A 105 11.87 -12.00 -7.48
N LYS A 106 12.40 -11.64 -8.65
CA LYS A 106 11.62 -11.33 -9.86
C LYS A 106 11.41 -12.55 -10.76
N SER A 107 12.05 -13.66 -10.45
CA SER A 107 11.94 -14.92 -11.21
C SER A 107 12.17 -16.15 -10.32
N PHE A 108 11.66 -17.30 -10.74
CA PHE A 108 11.95 -18.57 -10.06
C PHE A 108 13.45 -18.90 -10.07
N THR A 109 14.19 -18.53 -11.11
CA THR A 109 15.65 -18.71 -11.16
C THR A 109 16.35 -17.91 -10.06
N GLU A 110 15.99 -16.63 -9.90
CA GLU A 110 16.51 -15.79 -8.82
C GLU A 110 16.07 -16.31 -7.45
N MET A 111 14.84 -16.81 -7.34
CA MET A 111 14.32 -17.41 -6.10
C MET A 111 15.12 -18.66 -5.70
N LYS A 112 15.46 -19.55 -6.64
CA LYS A 112 16.32 -20.73 -6.40
C LYS A 112 17.75 -20.31 -6.03
N ALA A 113 18.27 -19.23 -6.63
CA ALA A 113 19.57 -18.69 -6.27
C ALA A 113 19.59 -18.17 -4.82
N LEU A 114 18.53 -17.46 -4.40
CA LEU A 114 18.37 -17.02 -3.01
C LEU A 114 18.20 -18.19 -2.05
N ALA A 115 17.47 -19.24 -2.43
CA ALA A 115 17.31 -20.45 -1.63
C ALA A 115 18.65 -21.17 -1.37
N GLY A 116 19.60 -21.06 -2.30
CA GLY A 116 20.93 -21.64 -2.18
C GLY A 116 20.87 -23.17 -2.02
N THR A 117 21.42 -23.68 -0.91
CA THR A 117 21.44 -25.11 -0.58
C THR A 117 20.38 -25.53 0.46
N ASP A 118 19.52 -24.60 0.91
CA ASP A 118 18.45 -24.91 1.85
C ASP A 118 17.37 -25.75 1.16
N LYS A 119 17.29 -27.03 1.54
CA LYS A 119 16.34 -28.00 0.95
C LYS A 119 14.88 -27.62 1.16
N GLU A 120 14.53 -27.06 2.32
CA GLU A 120 13.15 -26.66 2.59
C GLU A 120 12.79 -25.42 1.75
N ALA A 121 13.72 -24.48 1.62
CA ALA A 121 13.55 -23.31 0.77
C ALA A 121 13.37 -23.73 -0.71
N LEU A 122 14.20 -24.62 -1.22
CA LEU A 122 14.10 -25.15 -2.59
C LEU A 122 12.76 -25.86 -2.84
N ASN A 123 12.31 -26.69 -1.90
CA ASN A 123 10.99 -27.34 -1.99
C ASN A 123 9.85 -26.32 -2.08
N ILE A 124 9.92 -25.21 -1.33
CA ILE A 124 8.94 -24.11 -1.43
C ILE A 124 8.97 -23.51 -2.83
N VAL A 125 10.15 -23.24 -3.40
CA VAL A 125 10.26 -22.67 -4.75
C VAL A 125 9.66 -23.60 -5.80
N ASP A 126 9.93 -24.91 -5.71
CA ASP A 126 9.40 -25.88 -6.65
C ASP A 126 7.87 -26.02 -6.55
N GLU A 127 7.29 -25.98 -5.35
CA GLU A 127 5.83 -25.96 -5.18
C GLU A 127 5.20 -24.67 -5.73
N LEU A 128 5.81 -23.50 -5.50
CA LEU A 128 5.35 -22.25 -6.09
C LEU A 128 5.41 -22.28 -7.62
N GLU A 129 6.45 -22.88 -8.20
CA GLU A 129 6.59 -23.03 -9.65
C GLU A 129 5.51 -23.95 -10.24
N LYS A 130 5.12 -25.01 -9.52
CA LYS A 130 3.99 -25.88 -9.89
C LYS A 130 2.66 -25.14 -9.80
N LEU A 131 2.40 -24.45 -8.68
CA LEU A 131 1.16 -23.68 -8.48
C LEU A 131 0.98 -22.57 -9.50
N ASN A 132 2.07 -21.92 -9.92
CA ASN A 132 2.03 -20.90 -10.96
C ASN A 132 1.57 -21.44 -12.34
N LYS A 133 1.69 -22.76 -12.58
CA LYS A 133 1.22 -23.42 -13.79
C LYS A 133 -0.25 -23.88 -13.67
N ASP A 134 -0.84 -23.80 -12.48
CA ASP A 134 -2.22 -24.20 -12.22
C ASP A 134 -3.20 -23.04 -12.55
N LYS A 135 -4.05 -23.27 -13.55
CA LYS A 135 -5.07 -22.31 -14.02
C LYS A 135 -6.11 -21.96 -12.94
N TYR A 136 -6.37 -22.87 -11.99
CA TYR A 136 -7.34 -22.63 -10.91
C TYR A 136 -6.86 -21.54 -9.94
N PHE A 137 -5.57 -21.56 -9.60
CA PHE A 137 -4.96 -20.55 -8.73
C PHE A 137 -4.83 -19.18 -9.43
N GLY A 138 -4.51 -19.16 -10.73
CA GLY A 138 -4.49 -17.93 -11.52
C GLY A 138 -5.86 -17.26 -11.61
N GLY A 139 -6.93 -18.03 -11.82
CA GLY A 139 -8.29 -17.50 -12.06
C GLY A 139 -8.93 -16.75 -10.88
N LEU A 140 -8.57 -17.07 -9.63
CA LEU A 140 -9.11 -16.43 -8.43
C LEU A 140 -8.51 -15.05 -8.15
N TYR A 141 -7.26 -14.80 -8.58
CA TYR A 141 -6.52 -13.56 -8.27
C TYR A 141 -6.31 -12.65 -9.50
N ASP A 142 -6.28 -13.23 -10.71
CA ASP A 142 -6.09 -12.58 -12.01
C ASP A 142 -7.35 -12.59 -12.89
N ASN A 143 -8.55 -12.63 -12.30
CA ASN A 143 -9.74 -12.38 -13.09
C ASN A 143 -9.64 -10.97 -13.72
N GLU A 144 -9.75 -10.88 -15.06
CA GLU A 144 -9.62 -9.64 -15.84
C GLU A 144 -10.41 -8.47 -15.24
N VAL A 145 -11.56 -8.76 -14.62
CA VAL A 145 -12.41 -7.77 -13.93
C VAL A 145 -11.67 -7.09 -12.78
N ILE A 146 -10.92 -7.83 -11.96
CA ILE A 146 -10.15 -7.28 -10.84
C ILE A 146 -8.99 -6.44 -11.35
N GLN A 147 -8.29 -6.91 -12.39
CA GLN A 147 -7.19 -6.15 -13.00
C GLN A 147 -7.68 -4.85 -13.65
N LYS A 148 -8.82 -4.88 -14.33
CA LYS A 148 -9.46 -3.68 -14.88
C LYS A 148 -9.88 -2.70 -13.77
N LYS A 149 -10.42 -3.18 -12.66
CA LYS A 149 -10.74 -2.34 -11.48
C LYS A 149 -9.50 -1.69 -10.89
N LEU A 150 -8.39 -2.43 -10.78
CA LEU A 150 -7.10 -1.88 -10.33
C LEU A 150 -6.61 -0.79 -11.28
N ASN A 151 -6.54 -1.07 -12.59
CA ASN A 151 -6.09 -0.11 -13.58
C ASN A 151 -6.92 1.17 -13.58
N ASN A 152 -8.25 1.04 -13.51
CA ASN A 152 -9.14 2.20 -13.40
C ASN A 152 -8.89 3.00 -12.11
N SER A 153 -8.62 2.33 -10.99
CA SER A 153 -8.34 2.98 -9.71
C SER A 153 -7.03 3.77 -9.78
N TYR A 154 -5.97 3.18 -10.35
CA TYR A 154 -4.68 3.87 -10.56
C TYR A 154 -4.79 5.03 -11.55
N HIS A 155 -5.59 4.87 -12.61
CA HIS A 155 -5.84 5.95 -13.57
C HIS A 155 -6.57 7.12 -12.91
N ASP A 156 -7.61 6.85 -12.11
CA ASP A 156 -8.36 7.90 -11.41
C ASP A 156 -7.49 8.61 -10.35
N GLU A 157 -6.69 7.86 -9.58
CA GLU A 157 -5.73 8.43 -8.64
C GLU A 157 -4.72 9.34 -9.35
N SER A 158 -4.12 8.86 -10.44
CA SER A 158 -3.15 9.62 -11.24
C SER A 158 -3.77 10.85 -11.89
N TYR A 159 -4.99 10.74 -12.40
CA TYR A 159 -5.73 11.86 -12.98
C TYR A 159 -6.04 12.93 -11.93
N ASN A 160 -6.53 12.52 -10.76
CA ASN A 160 -6.83 13.43 -9.67
C ASN A 160 -5.55 14.10 -9.12
N GLU A 161 -4.45 13.36 -9.01
CA GLU A 161 -3.16 13.94 -8.63
C GLU A 161 -2.67 14.96 -9.65
N GLY A 162 -2.71 14.61 -10.94
CA GLY A 162 -2.35 15.51 -12.04
C GLY A 162 -3.22 16.77 -12.10
N TYR A 163 -4.54 16.62 -11.94
CA TYR A 163 -5.48 17.75 -11.90
C TYR A 163 -5.20 18.68 -10.71
N ASN A 164 -4.98 18.11 -9.52
CA ASN A 164 -4.68 18.89 -8.32
C ASN A 164 -3.30 19.57 -8.39
N LEU A 165 -2.29 18.91 -8.97
CA LEU A 165 -0.99 19.51 -9.24
C LEU A 165 -1.13 20.67 -10.23
N GLY A 166 -1.83 20.47 -11.35
CA GLY A 166 -2.10 21.53 -12.33
C GLY A 166 -2.80 22.73 -11.70
N LYS A 167 -3.87 22.49 -10.93
CA LYS A 167 -4.58 23.56 -10.20
C LYS A 167 -3.65 24.33 -9.25
N LYS A 168 -2.79 23.62 -8.51
CA LYS A 168 -1.81 24.25 -7.60
C LYS A 168 -0.79 25.08 -8.36
N GLU A 169 -0.21 24.55 -9.44
CA GLU A 169 0.78 25.26 -10.24
C GLU A 169 0.18 26.50 -10.92
N THR A 170 -1.03 26.39 -11.49
CA THR A 170 -1.75 27.56 -12.02
C THR A 170 -2.03 28.61 -10.94
N THR A 171 -2.44 28.18 -9.74
CA THR A 171 -2.70 29.10 -8.62
C THR A 171 -1.41 29.83 -8.20
N LYS A 172 -0.27 29.12 -8.15
CA LYS A 172 1.04 29.73 -7.90
C LYS A 172 1.46 30.70 -9.01
N GLU A 173 1.23 30.35 -10.27
CA GLU A 173 1.56 31.21 -11.41
C GLU A 173 0.74 32.51 -11.39
N ILE A 174 -0.57 32.42 -11.09
CA ILE A 174 -1.44 33.59 -10.90
C ILE A 174 -0.93 34.46 -9.75
N ALA A 175 -0.65 33.86 -8.59
CA ALA A 175 -0.10 34.59 -7.44
C ALA A 175 1.23 35.29 -7.78
N LEU A 176 2.10 34.61 -8.54
CA LEU A 176 3.36 35.17 -9.01
C LEU A 176 3.15 36.37 -9.95
N ASN A 177 2.19 36.29 -10.87
CA ASN A 177 1.87 37.40 -11.77
C ASN A 177 1.25 38.59 -11.01
N MET A 178 0.40 38.33 -10.02
CA MET A 178 -0.15 39.36 -9.13
C MET A 178 0.95 40.06 -8.31
N LEU A 179 1.94 39.32 -7.82
CA LEU A 179 3.13 39.88 -7.15
C LEU A 179 3.95 40.76 -8.11
N LYS A 180 4.14 40.34 -9.37
CA LYS A 180 4.83 41.16 -10.39
C LYS A 180 4.08 42.47 -10.67
N MET A 181 2.75 42.45 -10.56
CA MET A 181 1.89 43.63 -10.68
C MET A 181 1.84 44.48 -9.39
N GLN A 182 2.65 44.15 -8.38
CA GLN A 182 2.71 44.85 -7.09
C GLN A 182 1.38 44.85 -6.32
N ILE A 183 0.53 43.84 -6.54
CA ILE A 183 -0.67 43.62 -5.73
C ILE A 183 -0.24 43.20 -4.32
N ASP A 184 -0.94 43.69 -3.29
CA ASP A 184 -0.60 43.40 -1.91
C ASP A 184 -0.85 41.92 -1.55
N ILE A 185 -0.02 41.41 -0.64
CA ILE A 185 -0.02 40.00 -0.25
C ILE A 185 -1.35 39.58 0.38
N LYS A 186 -2.05 40.48 1.09
CA LYS A 186 -3.32 40.18 1.73
C LYS A 186 -4.39 39.92 0.67
N THR A 187 -4.50 40.78 -0.33
CA THR A 187 -5.41 40.59 -1.47
C THR A 187 -5.08 39.32 -2.25
N ILE A 188 -3.79 39.02 -2.47
CA ILE A 188 -3.38 37.78 -3.15
C ILE A 188 -3.82 36.55 -2.35
N SER A 189 -3.63 36.55 -1.03
CA SER A 189 -4.05 35.46 -0.14
C SER A 189 -5.55 35.24 -0.21
N GLU A 190 -6.35 36.31 -0.16
CA GLU A 190 -7.82 36.24 -0.24
C GLU A 190 -8.33 35.71 -1.58
N VAL A 191 -7.72 36.14 -2.70
CA VAL A 191 -8.17 35.75 -4.05
C VAL A 191 -7.71 34.35 -4.43
N THR A 192 -6.52 33.92 -3.99
CA THR A 192 -5.92 32.63 -4.38
C THR A 192 -6.14 31.53 -3.34
N ASN A 193 -6.66 31.86 -2.15
CA ASN A 193 -6.71 30.98 -0.99
C ASN A 193 -5.36 30.39 -0.57
N LEU A 194 -4.25 31.02 -0.98
CA LEU A 194 -2.92 30.66 -0.50
C LEU A 194 -2.66 31.31 0.87
N SER A 195 -1.99 30.58 1.74
CA SER A 195 -1.49 31.14 3.00
C SER A 195 -0.35 32.13 2.77
N PHE A 196 -0.11 32.99 3.76
CA PHE A 196 1.01 33.94 3.71
C PHE A 196 2.37 33.24 3.56
N ASP A 197 2.55 32.08 4.20
CA ASP A 197 3.78 31.29 4.12
C ASP A 197 3.97 30.68 2.71
N GLU A 198 2.89 30.17 2.11
CA GLU A 198 2.92 29.70 0.72
C GLU A 198 3.29 30.83 -0.25
N ILE A 199 2.70 32.02 -0.10
CA ILE A 199 3.04 33.18 -0.93
C ILE A 199 4.50 33.59 -0.72
N LYS A 200 5.00 33.57 0.51
CA LYS A 200 6.38 33.90 0.83
C LYS A 200 7.38 32.92 0.22
N SER A 201 7.08 31.62 0.27
CA SER A 201 7.91 30.59 -0.38
C SER A 201 7.99 30.75 -1.91
N ILE A 202 6.93 31.25 -2.56
CA ILE A 202 6.95 31.56 -4.00
C ILE A 202 7.96 32.69 -4.30
N ILE A 203 8.09 33.66 -3.39
CA ILE A 203 9.06 34.76 -3.50
C ILE A 203 10.51 34.25 -3.31
N GLU A 204 10.73 33.36 -2.34
CA GLU A 204 12.05 32.83 -1.99
C GLU A 204 12.62 31.91 -3.08
N ASN A 205 11.78 31.09 -3.72
CA ASN A 205 12.17 30.24 -4.85
C ASN A 205 12.60 31.01 -6.11
N LYS A 206 12.46 32.34 -6.13
CA LYS A 206 12.89 33.24 -7.22
C LYS A 206 14.32 33.77 -7.07
N LYS A 207 14.96 33.55 -5.91
CA LYS A 207 16.33 34.02 -5.60
C LYS A 207 17.42 32.96 -5.81
N SER A 208 17.05 31.74 -6.19
CA SER A 208 17.95 30.68 -6.65
C SER A 208 17.89 30.56 -8.17
#